data_AF-A0A936CV24-F1
#
_entry.id   AF-A0A936CV24-F1
#
_cell.length_a   1.000
_cell.length_b   1.000
_cell.length_c   1.000
_cell.angle_alpha   90.00
_cell.angle_beta   90.00
_cell.angle_gamma   90.00
#
_symmetry.space_group_name_H-M   'P 1'
#
loop_
_entity.id
_entity.type
_entity.pdbx_description
1 polymer ?
#
loop_
_entity_poly.entity_id
_entity_poly.type
_entity_poly.pdbx_seq_one_letter_code
_entity_poly.pdbx_strand_id
1 'polypeptide(L)'
;MLTKREREFIRHALGLSNPDSRGVAYRNYYYARRRRRCCHGLVAKGLAVHYPPVVSYQPDDAFMITTAGFEAAKNKAERLDREEAERIKKVDAKAAKAA
;
A
#
# COMPACT_ATOMS: atom_id res chain seq x y z
N MET A 1 8.15 4.43 13.55
CA MET A 1 7.02 3.80 14.26
C MET A 1 5.72 4.07 13.51
N LEU A 2 4.87 3.05 13.38
CA LEU A 2 3.58 3.13 12.66
C LEU A 2 2.45 3.54 13.62
N THR A 3 1.67 4.57 13.28
CA THR A 3 0.51 4.98 14.09
C THR A 3 -0.69 4.07 13.82
N LYS A 4 -1.68 4.03 14.74
CA LYS A 4 -2.92 3.26 14.56
C LYS A 4 -3.65 3.64 13.26
N ARG A 5 -3.78 4.94 12.98
CA ARG A 5 -4.44 5.45 11.76
C ARG A 5 -3.70 5.03 10.48
N GLU A 6 -2.37 5.06 10.49
CA GLU A 6 -1.56 4.61 9.36
C GLU A 6 -1.68 3.10 9.14
N ARG A 7 -1.68 2.30 10.21
CA ARG A 7 -1.92 0.86 10.12
C ARG A 7 -3.28 0.56 9.54
N GLU A 8 -4.35 1.18 10.04
CA GLU A 8 -5.71 1.02 9.51
C GLU A 8 -5.78 1.42 8.04
N PHE A 9 -5.08 2.50 7.67
CA PHE A 9 -5.00 2.94 6.29
C PHE A 9 -4.33 1.91 5.38
N ILE A 10 -3.15 1.39 5.75
CA ILE A 10 -2.44 0.36 4.98
C ILE A 10 -3.33 -0.88 4.80
N ARG A 11 -3.96 -1.33 5.90
CA ARG A 11 -4.86 -2.50 5.86
C ARG A 11 -6.06 -2.26 4.94
N HIS A 12 -6.63 -1.06 4.97
CA HIS A 12 -7.72 -0.69 4.08
C HIS A 12 -7.27 -0.66 2.61
N ALA A 13 -6.11 -0.05 2.33
CA ALA A 13 -5.53 0.01 1.00
C ALA A 13 -5.37 -1.40 0.42
N LEU A 14 -4.80 -2.33 1.20
CA LEU A 14 -4.56 -3.72 0.82
C LEU A 14 -5.80 -4.62 0.77
N GLY A 15 -6.97 -4.14 1.20
CA GLY A 15 -8.20 -4.95 1.26
C GLY A 15 -8.33 -5.83 2.49
N LEU A 16 -7.38 -5.77 3.43
CA LEU A 16 -7.37 -6.52 4.69
C LEU A 16 -8.37 -5.99 5.74
N SER A 17 -9.03 -4.87 5.45
CA SER A 17 -10.19 -4.41 6.25
C SER A 17 -11.49 -5.10 5.85
N ASN A 18 -11.52 -5.81 4.71
CA ASN A 18 -12.71 -6.54 4.27
C ASN A 18 -12.74 -7.91 4.97
N PRO A 19 -13.80 -8.26 5.73
CA PRO A 19 -13.92 -9.58 6.34
C PRO A 19 -13.88 -10.72 5.30
N ASP A 20 -14.34 -10.47 4.07
CA ASP A 20 -14.36 -11.49 3.01
C ASP A 20 -12.97 -11.76 2.41
N SER A 21 -11.97 -10.94 2.72
CA SER A 21 -10.59 -11.13 2.27
C SER A 21 -9.95 -12.41 2.85
N ARG A 22 -10.50 -12.95 3.95
CA ARG A 22 -9.94 -14.10 4.68
C ARG A 22 -8.45 -13.93 5.00
N GLY A 23 -8.02 -12.68 5.26
CA GLY A 23 -6.64 -12.33 5.57
C GLY A 23 -5.69 -12.32 4.36
N VAL A 24 -6.23 -12.29 3.14
CA VAL A 24 -5.44 -12.21 1.91
C VAL A 24 -5.54 -10.79 1.34
N ALA A 25 -4.40 -10.12 1.18
CA ALA A 25 -4.30 -8.83 0.52
C ALA A 25 -4.26 -9.02 -1.01
N TYR A 26 -5.17 -8.35 -1.71
CA TYR A 26 -5.45 -8.58 -3.14
C TYR A 26 -5.53 -7.29 -3.99
N ARG A 27 -5.31 -6.13 -3.37
CA ARG A 27 -5.46 -4.83 -4.04
C ARG A 27 -4.39 -3.84 -3.60
N ASN A 28 -3.19 -3.91 -4.17
CA ASN A 28 -2.10 -3.03 -3.74
C ASN A 28 -2.06 -1.67 -4.45
N TYR A 29 -3.20 -1.17 -4.93
CA TYR A 29 -3.29 0.10 -5.65
C TYR A 29 -4.38 0.98 -5.06
N TYR A 30 -4.00 2.15 -4.54
CA TYR A 30 -4.89 3.03 -3.79
C TYR A 30 -4.82 4.48 -4.27
N TYR A 31 -6.00 5.03 -4.60
CA TYR A 31 -6.14 6.46 -4.90
C TYR A 31 -6.33 7.24 -3.61
N ALA A 32 -5.37 8.11 -3.28
CA ALA A 32 -5.39 8.81 -2.01
C ALA A 32 -6.59 9.77 -1.86
N ARG A 33 -7.04 10.41 -2.95
CA ARG A 33 -8.09 11.46 -2.96
C ARG A 33 -7.97 12.40 -1.75
N ARG A 34 -8.75 12.16 -0.67
CA ARG A 34 -8.77 12.96 0.58
C ARG A 34 -7.71 12.58 1.63
N ARG A 35 -6.96 11.50 1.43
CA ARG A 35 -5.98 10.93 2.38
C ARG A 35 -4.52 11.16 1.96
N ARG A 36 -4.25 12.12 1.05
CA ARG A 36 -2.91 12.44 0.53
C ARG A 36 -1.85 12.64 1.63
N ARG A 37 -2.18 13.37 2.70
CA ARG A 37 -1.25 13.59 3.83
C ARG A 37 -0.79 12.29 4.50
N CYS A 38 -1.70 11.33 4.69
CA CYS A 38 -1.38 10.02 5.24
C CYS A 38 -0.45 9.26 4.29
N CYS A 39 -0.79 9.24 2.99
CA CYS A 39 0.04 8.60 1.98
C CYS A 39 1.45 9.19 1.92
N HIS A 40 1.60 10.52 1.89
CA HIS A 40 2.90 11.18 1.86
C HIS A 40 3.74 10.84 3.11
N GLY A 41 3.10 10.79 4.28
CA GLY A 41 3.77 10.35 5.52
C GLY A 41 4.25 8.90 5.43
N LEU A 42 3.49 8.02 4.78
CA LEU A 42 3.90 6.63 4.55
C LEU A 42 5.02 6.51 3.51
N VAL A 43 4.98 7.31 2.44
CA VAL A 43 6.06 7.38 1.45
C VAL A 43 7.36 7.87 2.11
N ALA A 44 7.30 8.93 2.91
CA ALA A 44 8.46 9.43 3.65
C ALA A 44 9.05 8.41 4.64
N LYS A 45 8.26 7.40 5.04
CA LYS A 45 8.69 6.28 5.89
C LYS A 45 9.14 5.04 5.10
N GLY A 46 9.13 5.08 3.76
CA GLY A 46 9.43 3.92 2.91
C GLY A 46 8.35 2.82 2.92
N LEU A 47 7.16 3.10 3.46
CA LEU A 47 6.07 2.13 3.60
C LEU A 47 5.10 2.15 2.41
N ALA A 48 5.25 3.12 1.50
CA ALA A 48 4.50 3.23 0.27
C ALA A 48 5.35 3.94 -0.80
N VAL A 49 4.92 3.86 -2.05
CA VAL A 49 5.48 4.66 -3.15
C VAL A 49 4.39 5.37 -3.92
N HIS A 50 4.72 6.50 -4.52
CA HIS A 50 3.91 7.06 -5.58
C HIS A 50 3.93 6.12 -6.78
N TYR A 51 2.76 5.81 -7.31
CA TYR A 51 2.61 5.09 -8.55
C TYR A 51 1.98 6.01 -9.58
N PRO A 52 2.54 6.14 -10.79
CA PRO A 52 1.99 7.05 -11.77
C PRO A 52 0.52 6.66 -12.02
N PRO A 53 -0.40 7.65 -12.09
CA PRO A 53 -1.76 7.37 -12.48
C PRO A 53 -1.73 6.71 -13.86
N VAL A 54 -2.53 5.65 -14.03
CA VAL A 54 -2.83 5.14 -15.37
C VAL A 54 -3.42 6.31 -16.16
N VAL A 55 -2.87 6.56 -17.35
CA VAL A 55 -2.87 7.80 -18.14
C VAL A 55 -4.24 8.50 -18.35
N SER A 56 -5.35 7.91 -17.95
CA SER A 56 -6.69 8.34 -18.39
C SER A 56 -7.63 8.91 -17.32
N TYR A 57 -7.39 8.81 -16.00
CA TYR A 57 -8.39 9.29 -15.03
C TYR A 57 -7.80 9.94 -13.77
N GLN A 58 -7.87 11.29 -13.76
CA GLN A 58 -7.73 12.22 -12.63
C GLN A 58 -6.30 12.49 -12.10
N PRO A 59 -5.97 13.75 -11.72
CA PRO A 59 -4.72 14.13 -11.07
C PRO A 59 -4.67 13.70 -9.58
N ASP A 60 -5.35 12.61 -9.23
CA ASP A 60 -5.33 12.06 -7.88
C ASP A 60 -4.11 11.15 -7.70
N ASP A 61 -3.27 11.49 -6.72
CA ASP A 61 -2.06 10.73 -6.41
C ASP A 61 -2.41 9.27 -6.08
N ALA A 62 -1.89 8.36 -6.91
CA ALA A 62 -2.00 6.93 -6.68
C ALA A 62 -0.78 6.43 -5.91
N PHE A 63 -1.02 5.50 -5.00
CA PHE A 63 0.00 4.92 -4.13
C PHE A 63 -0.10 3.41 -4.12
N MET A 64 1.04 2.78 -3.92
CA MET A 64 1.14 1.35 -3.65
C MET A 64 1.93 1.13 -2.36
N ILE A 65 1.54 0.12 -1.59
CA ILE A 65 2.20 -0.25 -0.33
C ILE A 65 3.42 -1.12 -0.64
N THR A 66 4.55 -0.84 0.00
CA THR A 66 5.78 -1.65 -0.12
C THR A 66 5.69 -2.91 0.73
N THR A 67 6.61 -3.85 0.55
CA THR A 67 6.71 -5.02 1.46
C THR A 67 6.89 -4.57 2.89
N ALA A 68 7.71 -3.54 3.15
CA ALA A 68 7.88 -2.97 4.48
C ALA A 68 6.56 -2.43 5.05
N GLY A 69 5.74 -1.76 4.23
CA GLY A 69 4.42 -1.29 4.63
C GLY A 69 3.45 -2.42 4.97
N PHE A 70 3.43 -3.48 4.15
CA PHE A 70 2.63 -4.67 4.40
C PHE A 70 3.03 -5.36 5.70
N GLU A 71 4.31 -5.67 5.86
CA GLU A 71 4.85 -6.35 7.05
C GLU A 71 4.60 -5.54 8.34
N ALA A 72 4.69 -4.21 8.28
CA ALA A 72 4.42 -3.35 9.41
C ALA A 72 2.93 -3.32 9.84
N ALA A 73 2.00 -3.64 8.94
CA ALA A 73 0.56 -3.49 9.17
C ALA A 73 -0.21 -4.81 9.28
N LYS A 74 0.35 -5.92 8.76
CA LYS A 74 -0.29 -7.24 8.73
C LYS A 74 -0.46 -7.85 10.11
N ASN A 75 -1.47 -8.70 10.26
CA ASN A 75 -1.56 -9.65 11.36
C ASN A 75 -0.76 -10.91 11.02
N LYS A 76 -0.40 -11.69 12.04
CA LYS A 76 0.49 -12.86 11.89
C LYS A 76 0.05 -13.88 10.82
N ALA A 77 -1.25 -14.05 10.63
CA ALA A 77 -1.82 -15.01 9.66
C ALA A 77 -2.14 -14.41 8.28
N GLU A 78 -1.94 -13.10 8.09
CA GLU A 78 -2.27 -12.42 6.83
C GLU A 78 -1.14 -12.54 5.82
N ARG A 79 -1.51 -12.64 4.54
CA ARG A 79 -0.58 -12.81 3.42
C ARG A 79 -1.01 -12.01 2.19
N LEU A 80 -0.08 -11.78 1.28
CA LEU A 80 -0.42 -11.34 -0.08
C LEU A 80 -0.95 -12.53 -0.87
N ASP A 81 -1.84 -12.27 -1.82
CA ASP A 81 -2.09 -13.27 -2.86
C ASP A 81 -0.85 -13.44 -3.77
N ARG A 82 -0.90 -14.42 -4.65
CA ARG A 82 0.22 -14.74 -5.53
C ARG A 82 0.56 -13.60 -6.50
N GLU A 83 -0.45 -12.89 -7.02
CA GLU A 83 -0.23 -11.81 -7.99
C GLU A 83 0.36 -10.58 -7.32
N GLU A 84 -0.12 -10.22 -6.14
CA GLU A 84 0.40 -9.11 -5.36
C GLU A 84 1.76 -9.40 -4.77
N ALA A 85 2.08 -10.65 -4.43
CA ALA A 85 3.44 -11.04 -4.06
C ALA A 85 4.45 -10.79 -5.20
N GLU A 86 4.05 -10.94 -6.46
CA GLU A 86 4.92 -10.60 -7.61
C GLU A 86 4.91 -9.10 -7.91
N ARG A 87 3.76 -8.44 -7.76
CA ARG A 87 3.63 -7.00 -8.01
C ARG A 87 4.40 -6.18 -6.99
N ILE A 88 4.37 -6.55 -5.71
CA ILE A 88 5.04 -5.82 -4.63
C ILE A 88 6.55 -5.80 -4.79
N LYS A 89 7.16 -6.83 -5.40
CA LYS A 89 8.60 -6.83 -5.73
C LYS A 89 8.96 -5.68 -6.69
N LYS A 90 8.10 -5.40 -7.67
CA LYS A 90 8.30 -4.27 -8.60
C LYS A 90 8.12 -2.93 -7.89
N VAL A 91 7.21 -2.88 -6.92
CA VAL A 91 6.99 -1.71 -6.06
C VAL A 91 8.22 -1.43 -5.20
N ASP A 92 8.79 -2.45 -4.56
CA ASP A 92 9.98 -2.32 -3.72
C ASP A 92 11.21 -1.89 -4.54
N ALA A 93 11.41 -2.48 -5.72
CA ALA A 93 12.48 -2.06 -6.62
C ALA A 93 12.35 -0.60 -7.05
N LYS A 94 11.11 -0.08 -7.14
CA LYS A 94 10.86 1.34 -7.38
C LYS A 94 11.15 2.20 -6.15
N ALA A 95 10.75 1.73 -4.95
CA ALA A 95 11.04 2.41 -3.70
C ALA A 95 12.55 2.62 -3.50
N ALA A 96 13.35 1.58 -3.78
CA ALA A 96 14.80 1.61 -3.68
C ALA A 96 15.48 2.60 -4.66
N LYS A 97 14.84 2.93 -5.79
CA LYS A 97 15.36 3.93 -6.76
C LYS A 97 14.99 5.37 -6.41
N ALA A 98 14.04 5.56 -5.50
CA ALA A 98 13.53 6.87 -5.09
C ALA A 98 14.07 7.34 -3.73
N ALA A 99 14.81 6.47 -3.03
CA ALA A 99 15.52 6.74 -1.78
C ALA A 99 16.97 7.14 -2.07
#